data_AF-A0A1I6PUG2-F1
#
_entry.id   AF-A0A1I6PUG2-F1
#
_cell.length_a   1.000
_cell.length_b   1.000
_cell.length_c   1.000
_cell.angle_alpha   90.00
_cell.angle_beta   90.00
_cell.angle_gamma   90.00
#
_symmetry.space_group_name_H-M   'P 1'
#
loop_
_entity.id
_entity.type
_entity.pdbx_description
1 polymer ?
#
loop_
_entity_poly.entity_id
_entity_poly.type
_entity_poly.pdbx_seq_one_letter_code
_entity_poly.pdbx_strand_id
1 'polypeptide(L)'
;MTDLVTSDSTGTSENTPRPTPGPGAAGTRAETPENTPARTPRYWNRYVTAGGTWRVRSTGQPIEPPGEDLAALRSGLGRPAGDVFSLWAFYTTPCDGHLPPRLEAEHAALALYGLHQQSRRDPMHRPHVGLGTALAHLRNSGRFGAEALDRRVDAAANATSVSSLRHRLRGLVTQLRTGGQPLDYDMLLEDLHDWRLPDRRRRVRRRWGLEYYARKPEPLS
;
A
#
# COMPACT_ATOMS: atom_id res chain seq x y z
N MET A 1 -26.58 -38.94 -71.52
CA MET A 1 -25.50 -39.93 -71.43
C MET A 1 -24.70 -39.54 -70.18
N THR A 2 -24.99 -39.99 -68.97
CA THR A 2 -25.81 -41.10 -68.47
C THR A 2 -26.25 -40.76 -67.03
N ASP A 3 -27.39 -41.33 -66.68
CA ASP A 3 -28.18 -41.37 -65.44
C ASP A 3 -27.42 -41.40 -64.09
N LEU A 4 -27.86 -40.70 -63.03
CA LEU A 4 -28.96 -41.00 -62.08
C LEU A 4 -28.55 -42.06 -61.03
N VAL A 5 -28.69 -41.73 -59.73
CA VAL A 5 -29.39 -42.54 -58.70
C VAL A 5 -29.13 -41.97 -57.30
N THR A 6 -30.22 -41.49 -56.74
CA THR A 6 -30.54 -41.31 -55.32
C THR A 6 -30.60 -42.66 -54.62
N SER A 7 -30.13 -42.78 -53.37
CA SER A 7 -30.68 -43.76 -52.43
C SER A 7 -30.68 -43.22 -51.02
N ASP A 8 -31.90 -42.86 -50.62
CA ASP A 8 -32.40 -42.77 -49.26
C ASP A 8 -32.42 -44.17 -48.63
N SER A 9 -32.15 -44.27 -47.33
CA SER A 9 -32.49 -45.44 -46.51
C SER A 9 -32.57 -45.02 -45.04
N THR A 10 -33.82 -44.84 -44.63
CA THR A 10 -34.32 -44.83 -43.26
C THR A 10 -34.18 -46.23 -42.65
N GLY A 11 -33.93 -46.31 -41.34
CA GLY A 11 -33.84 -47.60 -40.64
C GLY A 11 -33.59 -47.52 -39.14
N THR A 12 -34.68 -47.25 -38.40
CA THR A 12 -35.07 -47.89 -37.14
C THR A 12 -34.27 -47.64 -35.85
N SER A 13 -34.97 -46.94 -34.95
CA SER A 13 -34.89 -46.90 -33.48
C SER A 13 -34.27 -48.10 -32.77
N GLU A 14 -33.39 -47.81 -31.81
CA GLU A 14 -33.32 -48.59 -30.57
C GLU A 14 -33.24 -47.62 -29.37
N ASN A 15 -34.31 -47.64 -28.59
CA ASN A 15 -34.57 -46.79 -27.43
C ASN A 15 -34.15 -47.56 -26.17
N THR A 16 -32.99 -47.24 -25.60
CA THR A 16 -32.54 -47.81 -24.32
C THR A 16 -32.79 -46.81 -23.20
N PRO A 17 -33.55 -47.16 -22.15
CA PRO A 17 -33.86 -46.24 -21.07
C PRO A 17 -32.62 -45.95 -20.22
N ARG A 18 -32.41 -44.66 -20.00
CA ARG A 18 -31.37 -44.07 -19.14
C ARG A 18 -31.66 -44.44 -17.67
N PRO A 19 -30.68 -44.90 -16.88
CA PRO A 19 -30.90 -45.18 -15.46
C PRO A 19 -31.12 -43.87 -14.69
N THR A 20 -32.22 -43.81 -13.93
CA THR A 20 -32.52 -42.76 -12.96
C THR A 20 -31.54 -42.82 -11.78
N PRO A 21 -30.81 -41.75 -11.45
CA PRO A 21 -30.14 -41.64 -10.15
C PRO A 21 -31.18 -41.29 -9.08
N GLY A 22 -31.28 -42.12 -8.04
CA GLY A 22 -32.12 -41.87 -6.87
C GLY A 22 -31.65 -40.65 -6.05
N PRO A 23 -32.46 -40.19 -5.07
CA PRO A 23 -32.17 -38.99 -4.31
C PRO A 23 -31.04 -39.27 -3.31
N GLY A 24 -29.81 -38.97 -3.73
CA GLY A 24 -28.64 -38.96 -2.86
C GLY A 24 -28.71 -37.75 -1.93
N ALA A 25 -28.76 -38.02 -0.63
CA ALA A 25 -28.75 -37.07 0.47
C ALA A 25 -27.79 -35.89 0.22
N ALA A 26 -28.34 -34.68 0.29
CA ALA A 26 -27.59 -33.44 0.39
C ALA A 26 -26.84 -33.44 1.74
N GLY A 27 -25.66 -34.07 1.75
CA GLY A 27 -24.66 -33.83 2.76
C GLY A 27 -24.13 -32.42 2.55
N THR A 28 -24.52 -31.51 3.44
CA THR A 28 -23.87 -30.21 3.64
C THR A 28 -22.36 -30.46 3.81
N ARG A 29 -21.61 -30.34 2.72
CA ARG A 29 -20.17 -30.19 2.79
C ARG A 29 -19.96 -28.83 3.43
N ALA A 30 -19.67 -28.84 4.73
CA ALA A 30 -19.12 -27.68 5.40
C ALA A 30 -17.95 -27.19 4.55
N GLU A 31 -18.10 -25.99 3.98
CA GLU A 31 -17.00 -25.25 3.38
C GLU A 31 -15.92 -25.14 4.46
N THR A 32 -14.87 -25.93 4.31
CA THR A 32 -13.63 -25.78 5.06
C THR A 32 -13.23 -24.31 4.92
N PRO A 33 -12.95 -23.57 6.02
CA PRO A 33 -12.57 -22.17 5.90
C PRO A 33 -11.35 -22.11 4.98
N GLU A 34 -11.54 -21.41 3.86
CA GLU A 34 -10.50 -21.12 2.90
C GLU A 34 -9.34 -20.51 3.68
N ASN A 35 -8.28 -21.31 3.89
CA ASN A 35 -7.08 -20.93 4.61
C ASN A 35 -6.33 -19.92 3.73
N THR A 36 -6.86 -18.70 3.66
CA THR A 36 -6.21 -17.57 3.02
C THR A 36 -4.91 -17.39 3.78
N PRO A 37 -3.73 -17.60 3.16
CA PRO A 37 -2.48 -17.48 3.86
C PRO A 37 -2.42 -16.09 4.49
N ALA A 38 -2.18 -16.04 5.80
CA ALA A 38 -2.12 -14.79 6.56
C ALA A 38 -1.12 -13.88 5.84
N ARG A 39 -1.61 -12.76 5.30
CA ARG A 39 -0.78 -11.81 4.56
C ARG A 39 0.35 -11.33 5.46
N THR A 40 1.59 -11.49 5.02
CA THR A 40 2.76 -10.99 5.76
C THR A 40 2.57 -9.52 6.10
N PRO A 41 2.65 -9.14 7.39
CA PRO A 41 2.48 -7.74 7.77
C PRO A 41 3.61 -6.89 7.17
N ARG A 42 3.23 -5.70 6.70
CA ARG A 42 4.16 -4.65 6.24
C ARG A 42 5.20 -4.35 7.31
N TYR A 43 6.39 -3.92 6.90
CA TYR A 43 7.54 -3.75 7.80
C TYR A 43 7.21 -2.95 9.08
N TRP A 44 6.60 -1.76 8.95
CA TRP A 44 6.24 -0.93 10.10
C TRP A 44 5.20 -1.58 11.02
N ASN A 45 4.25 -2.35 10.49
CA ASN A 45 3.20 -3.03 11.25
C ASN A 45 3.73 -4.21 12.10
N ARG A 46 4.98 -4.64 11.86
CA ARG A 46 5.70 -5.60 12.72
C ARG A 46 6.10 -4.97 14.07
N TYR A 47 6.28 -3.65 14.09
CA TYR A 47 6.79 -2.90 15.24
C TYR A 47 5.75 -1.96 15.85
N VAL A 48 4.79 -1.48 15.07
CA VAL A 48 3.79 -0.50 15.50
C VAL A 48 2.42 -1.19 15.70
N THR A 49 1.69 -0.77 16.73
CA THR A 49 0.32 -1.20 17.02
C THR A 49 -0.69 -0.40 16.19
N ALA A 50 -1.95 -0.84 16.12
CA ALA A 50 -3.03 -0.05 15.52
C ALA A 50 -3.22 1.33 16.20
N GLY A 51 -2.80 1.47 17.46
CA GLY A 51 -2.83 2.73 18.20
C GLY A 51 -1.65 3.68 17.88
N GLY A 52 -0.70 3.27 17.03
CA GLY A 52 0.46 4.09 16.68
C GLY A 52 1.56 4.13 17.75
N THR A 53 1.58 3.15 18.65
CA THR A 53 2.65 2.96 19.65
C THR A 53 3.55 1.79 19.28
N TRP A 54 4.78 1.77 19.81
CA TRP A 54 5.61 0.56 19.70
C TRP A 54 4.89 -0.63 20.34
N ARG A 55 4.97 -1.77 19.66
CA ARG A 55 4.70 -3.07 20.27
C ARG A 55 5.73 -3.29 21.37
N VAL A 56 5.32 -3.98 22.43
CA VAL A 56 6.18 -4.25 23.59
C VAL A 56 6.45 -5.74 23.72
N ARG A 57 7.65 -6.08 24.22
CA ARG A 57 7.99 -7.45 24.61
C ARG A 57 7.21 -7.83 25.87
N SER A 58 7.23 -9.11 26.23
CA SER A 58 6.72 -9.59 27.53
C SER A 58 7.39 -8.90 28.72
N THR A 59 8.62 -8.41 28.56
CA THR A 59 9.37 -7.64 29.56
C THR A 59 8.96 -6.16 29.66
N GLY A 60 7.99 -5.70 28.87
CA GLY A 60 7.52 -4.31 28.83
C GLY A 60 8.40 -3.35 27.99
N GLN A 61 9.54 -3.81 27.48
CA GLN A 61 10.41 -3.00 26.63
C GLN A 61 9.85 -2.83 25.21
N PRO A 62 9.91 -1.63 24.61
CA PRO A 62 9.54 -1.41 23.22
C PRO A 62 10.33 -2.29 22.25
N ILE A 63 9.66 -2.78 21.21
CA ILE A 63 10.27 -3.47 20.07
C ILE A 63 10.47 -2.43 18.98
N GLU A 64 11.64 -1.81 18.98
CA GLU A 64 12.04 -0.85 17.94
C GLU A 64 12.63 -1.58 16.72
N PRO A 65 12.47 -1.02 15.51
CA PRO A 65 13.12 -1.54 14.32
C PRO A 65 14.66 -1.45 14.45
N PRO A 66 15.41 -2.51 14.10
CA PRO A 66 16.87 -2.48 14.12
C PRO A 66 17.44 -1.34 13.27
N GLY A 67 18.52 -0.71 13.75
CA GLY A 67 19.19 0.37 13.01
C GLY A 67 19.77 -0.10 11.67
N GLU A 68 20.18 -1.36 11.57
CA GLU A 68 20.64 -2.01 10.34
C GLU A 68 19.52 -2.10 9.31
N ASP A 69 18.33 -2.59 9.68
CA ASP A 69 17.17 -2.60 8.81
C ASP A 69 16.86 -1.18 8.30
N LEU A 70 16.83 -0.18 9.19
CA LEU A 70 16.60 1.21 8.78
C LEU A 70 17.68 1.76 7.84
N ALA A 71 18.93 1.33 7.98
CA ALA A 71 20.00 1.65 7.05
C ALA A 71 19.78 0.96 5.69
N ALA A 72 19.42 -0.32 5.69
CA ALA A 72 19.06 -1.06 4.49
C ALA A 72 17.90 -0.38 3.76
N LEU A 73 16.79 -0.07 4.43
CA LEU A 73 15.64 0.63 3.84
C LEU A 73 16.05 1.95 3.16
N ARG A 74 16.88 2.77 3.83
CA ARG A 74 17.37 4.04 3.27
C ARG A 74 18.20 3.87 2.00
N SER A 75 18.83 2.73 1.78
CA SER A 75 19.58 2.47 0.54
C SER A 75 18.68 2.45 -0.71
N GLY A 76 17.36 2.26 -0.55
CA GLY A 76 16.37 2.40 -1.62
C GLY A 76 16.09 3.86 -2.06
N LEU A 77 16.54 4.86 -1.31
CA LEU A 77 16.20 6.26 -1.61
C LEU A 77 16.79 6.72 -2.95
N GLY A 78 15.91 7.01 -3.91
CA GLY A 78 16.31 7.46 -5.25
C GLY A 78 16.69 6.33 -6.20
N ARG A 79 16.49 5.07 -5.79
CA ARG A 79 16.71 3.88 -6.61
C ARG A 79 15.36 3.33 -7.11
N PRO A 80 15.34 2.66 -8.28
CA PRO A 80 14.20 1.85 -8.69
C PRO A 80 13.99 0.64 -7.76
N ALA A 81 12.76 0.13 -7.75
CA ALA A 81 12.49 -1.15 -7.13
C ALA A 81 13.14 -2.28 -7.94
N GLY A 82 13.64 -3.32 -7.25
CA GLY A 82 14.40 -4.41 -7.86
C GLY A 82 15.92 -4.17 -7.86
N ASP A 83 16.37 -2.91 -7.94
CA ASP A 83 17.80 -2.56 -8.04
C ASP A 83 18.58 -2.64 -6.71
N VAL A 84 17.87 -2.77 -5.59
CA VAL A 84 18.46 -2.75 -4.25
C VAL A 84 18.16 -4.06 -3.56
N PHE A 85 19.15 -4.95 -3.58
CA PHE A 85 18.94 -6.34 -3.19
C PHE A 85 18.57 -6.51 -1.71
N SER A 86 19.14 -5.71 -0.83
CA SER A 86 18.85 -5.72 0.61
C SER A 86 17.38 -5.40 0.94
N LEU A 87 16.64 -4.74 0.04
CA LEU A 87 15.23 -4.43 0.27
C LEU A 87 14.29 -5.64 0.04
N TRP A 88 14.74 -6.68 -0.68
CA TRP A 88 13.89 -7.82 -1.01
C TRP A 88 13.33 -8.54 0.22
N ALA A 89 14.09 -8.60 1.31
CA ALA A 89 13.66 -9.21 2.57
C ALA A 89 12.49 -8.46 3.26
N PHE A 90 12.21 -7.21 2.85
CA PHE A 90 11.19 -6.36 3.47
C PHE A 90 9.93 -6.21 2.62
N TYR A 91 9.96 -6.60 1.34
CA TYR A 91 8.76 -6.57 0.51
C TYR A 91 7.74 -7.61 0.98
N THR A 92 6.48 -7.22 0.89
CA THR A 92 5.33 -8.08 1.16
C THR A 92 4.37 -8.14 -0.02
N THR A 93 4.57 -7.30 -1.03
CA THR A 93 3.90 -7.42 -2.32
C THR A 93 4.45 -8.64 -3.07
N PRO A 94 3.62 -9.65 -3.40
CA PRO A 94 4.07 -10.79 -4.18
C PRO A 94 4.61 -10.37 -5.54
N CYS A 95 5.67 -11.02 -6.00
CA CYS A 95 6.20 -10.91 -7.35
C CYS A 95 6.58 -12.30 -7.88
N ASP A 96 6.25 -12.56 -9.13
CA ASP A 96 6.45 -13.83 -9.84
C ASP A 96 7.53 -13.71 -10.93
N GLY A 97 8.56 -12.90 -10.66
CA GLY A 97 9.62 -12.58 -11.63
C GLY A 97 9.38 -11.29 -12.41
N HIS A 98 8.18 -10.70 -12.31
CA HIS A 98 7.89 -9.36 -12.81
C HIS A 98 7.76 -8.37 -11.65
N LEU A 99 8.15 -7.11 -11.88
CA LEU A 99 8.01 -6.03 -10.88
C LEU A 99 6.61 -5.42 -10.97
N PRO A 100 5.69 -5.70 -10.03
CA PRO A 100 4.36 -5.10 -10.09
C PRO A 100 4.42 -3.62 -9.69
N PRO A 101 3.53 -2.75 -10.21
CA PRO A 101 3.47 -1.33 -9.85
C PRO A 101 3.33 -1.06 -8.35
N ARG A 102 2.69 -2.00 -7.61
CA ARG A 102 2.56 -1.93 -6.15
C ARG A 102 3.90 -2.14 -5.43
N LEU A 103 4.79 -2.99 -5.94
CA LEU A 103 6.11 -3.20 -5.34
C LEU A 103 6.97 -1.94 -5.50
N GLU A 104 6.85 -1.21 -6.61
CA GLU A 104 7.49 0.11 -6.74
C GLU A 104 6.99 1.15 -5.71
N ALA A 105 5.69 1.13 -5.39
CA ALA A 105 5.12 1.99 -4.35
C ALA A 105 5.59 1.56 -2.95
N GLU A 106 5.59 0.26 -2.66
CA GLU A 106 6.12 -0.32 -1.43
C GLU A 106 7.60 0.02 -1.23
N HIS A 107 8.43 -0.12 -2.27
CA HIS A 107 9.84 0.26 -2.24
C HIS A 107 10.03 1.71 -1.84
N ALA A 108 9.28 2.62 -2.45
CA ALA A 108 9.35 4.03 -2.13
C ALA A 108 8.90 4.32 -0.69
N ALA A 109 7.80 3.69 -0.23
CA ALA A 109 7.31 3.83 1.14
C ALA A 109 8.32 3.31 2.17
N LEU A 110 8.91 2.13 1.93
CA LEU A 110 9.96 1.54 2.77
C LEU A 110 11.18 2.45 2.86
N ALA A 111 11.67 2.96 1.73
CA ALA A 111 12.84 3.85 1.71
C ALA A 111 12.57 5.18 2.46
N LEU A 112 11.39 5.75 2.26
CA LEU A 112 10.94 6.95 2.98
C LEU A 112 10.73 6.67 4.47
N TYR A 113 10.25 5.48 4.85
CA TYR A 113 10.12 5.09 6.26
C TYR A 113 11.49 4.98 6.93
N GLY A 114 12.44 4.30 6.30
CA GLY A 114 13.82 4.21 6.79
C GLY A 114 14.43 5.59 7.01
N LEU A 115 14.19 6.54 6.10
CA LEU A 115 14.60 7.93 6.25
C LEU A 115 13.96 8.58 7.49
N HIS A 116 12.64 8.44 7.63
CA HIS A 116 11.84 9.09 8.65
C HIS A 116 12.15 8.57 10.06
N GLN A 117 12.26 7.25 10.21
CA GLN A 117 12.50 6.61 11.51
C GLN A 117 13.95 6.75 12.00
N GLN A 118 14.90 7.08 11.11
CA GLN A 118 16.30 7.23 11.48
C GLN A 118 16.48 8.22 12.66
N SER A 119 17.12 7.74 13.73
CA SER A 119 17.41 8.52 14.93
C SER A 119 16.16 9.07 15.66
N ARG A 120 14.98 8.48 15.40
CA ARG A 120 13.72 8.78 16.09
C ARG A 120 13.41 7.64 17.07
N ARG A 121 13.18 8.00 18.34
CA ARG A 121 12.76 7.07 19.39
C ARG A 121 11.25 6.80 19.36
N ASP A 122 10.46 7.74 18.87
CA ASP A 122 9.01 7.56 18.71
C ASP A 122 8.69 6.89 17.36
N PRO A 123 7.57 6.14 17.24
CA PRO A 123 7.13 5.60 15.97
C PRO A 123 6.78 6.71 14.99
N MET A 124 7.40 6.69 13.81
CA MET A 124 7.10 7.62 12.71
C MET A 124 6.04 7.09 11.75
N HIS A 125 5.71 5.80 11.85
CA HIS A 125 4.46 5.27 11.30
C HIS A 125 3.36 5.45 12.33
N ARG A 126 2.26 6.09 11.94
CA ARG A 126 1.08 6.25 12.79
C ARG A 126 -0.19 6.00 11.98
N PRO A 127 -0.94 4.93 12.26
CA PRO A 127 -2.19 4.65 11.56
C PRO A 127 -3.14 5.85 11.59
N HIS A 128 -3.85 6.05 10.48
CA HIS A 128 -4.88 7.08 10.29
C HIS A 128 -4.38 8.54 10.26
N VAL A 129 -3.07 8.78 10.26
CA VAL A 129 -2.49 10.12 10.07
C VAL A 129 -2.04 10.28 8.62
N GLY A 130 -2.92 10.80 7.77
CA GLY A 130 -2.59 11.06 6.36
C GLY A 130 -1.45 12.06 6.17
N LEU A 131 -0.82 12.03 4.99
CA LEU A 131 0.30 12.93 4.66
C LEU A 131 -0.08 14.41 4.81
N GLY A 132 -1.29 14.80 4.37
CA GLY A 132 -1.73 16.19 4.48
C GLY A 132 -1.87 16.61 5.94
N THR A 133 -2.41 15.73 6.80
CA THR A 133 -2.56 15.98 8.25
C THR A 133 -1.21 16.11 8.93
N ALA A 134 -0.26 15.21 8.64
CA ALA A 134 1.10 15.28 9.19
C ALA A 134 1.80 16.59 8.81
N LEU A 135 1.65 17.03 7.55
CA LEU A 135 2.21 18.28 7.06
C LEU A 135 1.50 19.50 7.65
N ALA A 136 0.19 19.46 7.90
CA ALA A 136 -0.52 20.52 8.60
C ALA A 136 -0.04 20.67 10.05
N HIS A 137 0.17 19.56 10.76
CA HIS A 137 0.76 19.59 12.09
C HIS A 137 2.17 20.17 12.07
N LEU A 138 2.99 19.79 11.09
CA LEU A 138 4.31 20.36 10.89
C LEU A 138 4.25 21.88 10.64
N ARG A 139 3.35 22.33 9.75
CA ARG A 139 3.14 23.74 9.43
C ARG A 139 2.78 24.54 10.68
N ASN A 140 1.87 24.02 11.50
CA ASN A 140 1.37 24.67 12.71
C ASN A 140 2.35 24.60 13.88
N SER A 141 3.40 23.78 13.80
CA SER A 141 4.45 23.71 14.83
C SER A 141 5.36 24.94 14.85
N GLY A 142 5.34 25.77 13.81
CA GLY A 142 6.23 26.93 13.68
C GLY A 142 7.71 26.60 13.41
N ARG A 143 8.07 25.31 13.34
CA ARG A 143 9.47 24.86 13.16
C ARG A 143 10.05 25.16 11.77
N PHE A 144 9.17 25.38 10.79
CA PHE A 144 9.52 25.71 9.41
C PHE A 144 8.71 26.92 8.97
N GLY A 145 9.29 27.74 8.08
CA GLY A 145 8.54 28.85 7.47
C GLY A 145 7.34 28.32 6.70
N ALA A 146 6.13 28.71 7.11
CA ALA A 146 4.88 28.19 6.57
C ALA A 146 4.81 28.29 5.05
N GLU A 147 5.16 29.44 4.47
CA GLU A 147 5.17 29.63 3.02
C GLU A 147 6.14 28.71 2.27
N ALA A 148 7.32 28.44 2.87
CA ALA A 148 8.30 27.55 2.27
C ALA A 148 7.88 26.08 2.35
N LEU A 149 7.09 25.71 3.35
CA LEU A 149 6.43 24.41 3.41
C LEU A 149 5.30 24.35 2.39
N ASP A 150 4.42 25.35 2.35
CA ASP A 150 3.29 25.47 1.41
C ASP A 150 3.77 25.27 -0.04
N ARG A 151 4.82 25.97 -0.47
CA ARG A 151 5.42 25.80 -1.82
C ARG A 151 5.88 24.38 -2.12
N ARG A 152 6.41 23.66 -1.12
CA ARG A 152 6.89 22.27 -1.31
C ARG A 152 5.73 21.29 -1.37
N VAL A 153 4.69 21.51 -0.56
CA VAL A 153 3.45 20.74 -0.61
C VAL A 153 2.78 20.92 -1.97
N ASP A 154 2.65 22.16 -2.44
CA ASP A 154 2.10 22.47 -3.77
C ASP A 154 2.91 21.80 -4.88
N ALA A 155 4.24 21.84 -4.79
CA ALA A 155 5.08 21.22 -5.79
C ALA A 155 4.93 19.68 -5.79
N ALA A 156 4.77 19.05 -4.62
CA ALA A 156 4.49 17.62 -4.51
C ALA A 156 3.10 17.26 -5.07
N ALA A 157 2.09 18.05 -4.72
CA ALA A 157 0.73 17.90 -5.23
C ALA A 157 0.67 18.07 -6.75
N ASN A 158 1.54 18.88 -7.37
CA ASN A 158 1.57 19.07 -8.82
C ASN A 158 2.51 18.10 -9.57
N ALA A 159 3.09 17.10 -8.89
CA ALA A 159 3.94 16.11 -9.54
C ALA A 159 3.17 15.26 -10.58
N THR A 160 3.63 15.25 -11.82
CA THR A 160 2.98 14.51 -12.93
C THR A 160 3.47 13.07 -13.10
N SER A 161 4.52 12.67 -12.37
CA SER A 161 5.06 11.30 -12.39
C SER A 161 5.32 10.80 -10.97
N VAL A 162 5.31 9.46 -10.80
CA VAL A 162 5.69 8.83 -9.53
C VAL A 162 7.15 9.14 -9.19
N SER A 163 8.04 9.18 -10.18
CA SER A 163 9.46 9.47 -9.94
C SER A 163 9.66 10.87 -9.36
N SER A 164 9.05 11.89 -9.98
CA SER A 164 9.09 13.26 -9.47
C SER A 164 8.40 13.38 -8.11
N LEU A 165 7.30 12.66 -7.88
CA LEU A 165 6.63 12.64 -6.58
C LEU A 165 7.56 12.08 -5.49
N ARG A 166 8.18 10.92 -5.71
CA ARG A 166 9.13 10.29 -4.76
C ARG A 166 10.25 11.24 -4.37
N HIS A 167 10.83 11.94 -5.35
CA HIS A 167 11.87 12.93 -5.10
C HIS A 167 11.39 14.05 -4.17
N ARG A 168 10.19 14.60 -4.41
CA ARG A 168 9.61 15.67 -3.58
C ARG A 168 9.22 15.18 -2.18
N LEU A 169 8.67 13.98 -2.08
CA LEU A 169 8.33 13.34 -0.80
C LEU A 169 9.56 13.13 0.08
N ARG A 170 10.73 12.81 -0.49
CA ARG A 170 11.98 12.70 0.28
C ARG A 170 12.28 13.99 1.05
N GLY A 171 12.09 15.14 0.41
CA GLY A 171 12.28 16.45 1.05
C GLY A 171 11.26 16.70 2.17
N LEU A 172 9.98 16.42 1.91
CA LEU A 172 8.90 16.60 2.89
C LEU A 172 9.07 15.67 4.10
N VAL A 173 9.38 14.39 3.88
CA VAL A 173 9.62 13.39 4.94
C VAL A 173 10.84 13.76 5.79
N THR A 174 11.86 14.39 5.20
CA THR A 174 13.00 14.92 5.97
C THR A 174 12.54 16.01 6.95
N GLN A 175 11.59 16.88 6.54
CA GLN A 175 11.05 17.92 7.41
C GLN A 175 10.13 17.36 8.48
N LEU A 176 9.27 16.40 8.12
CA LEU A 176 8.43 15.66 9.08
C LEU A 176 9.28 14.99 10.15
N ARG A 177 10.37 14.32 9.76
CA ARG A 177 11.35 13.73 10.70
C ARG A 177 11.91 14.75 11.66
N THR A 178 12.39 15.88 11.12
CA THR A 178 12.96 16.95 11.94
C THR A 178 11.92 17.50 12.90
N GLY A 179 10.67 17.67 12.46
CA GLY A 179 9.55 18.09 13.30
C GLY A 179 8.93 17.01 14.18
N GLY A 180 9.41 15.77 14.10
CA GLY A 180 8.87 14.62 14.84
C GLY A 180 7.40 14.31 14.50
N GLN A 181 6.94 14.64 13.30
CA GLN A 181 5.54 14.46 12.88
C GLN A 181 5.36 13.12 12.17
N PRO A 182 4.67 12.14 12.76
CA PRO A 182 4.48 10.82 12.15
C PRO A 182 3.44 10.88 11.02
N LEU A 183 3.42 9.85 10.17
CA LEU A 183 2.42 9.68 9.11
C LEU A 183 2.07 8.19 8.92
N ASP A 184 0.93 7.93 8.30
CA ASP A 184 0.47 6.59 7.94
C ASP A 184 1.13 6.12 6.65
N TYR A 185 2.08 5.19 6.78
CA TYR A 185 2.82 4.62 5.66
C TYR A 185 2.01 3.62 4.82
N ASP A 186 0.95 3.04 5.37
CA ASP A 186 0.03 2.23 4.57
C ASP A 186 -0.76 3.15 3.64
N MET A 187 -1.28 4.28 4.15
CA MET A 187 -1.91 5.30 3.30
C MET A 187 -0.94 5.89 2.26
N LEU A 188 0.31 6.19 2.65
CA LEU A 188 1.31 6.72 1.72
C LEU A 188 1.65 5.72 0.60
N LEU A 189 1.73 4.42 0.91
CA LEU A 189 1.95 3.39 -0.09
C LEU A 189 0.80 3.35 -1.10
N GLU A 190 -0.45 3.36 -0.64
CA GLU A 190 -1.61 3.39 -1.52
C GLU A 190 -1.63 4.66 -2.38
N ASP A 191 -1.30 5.81 -1.79
CA ASP A 191 -1.20 7.07 -2.53
C ASP A 191 -0.15 7.01 -3.65
N LEU A 192 1.02 6.45 -3.37
CA LEU A 192 2.10 6.27 -4.34
C LEU A 192 1.69 5.30 -5.47
N HIS A 193 0.98 4.23 -5.12
CA HIS A 193 0.46 3.28 -6.08
C HIS A 193 -0.58 3.93 -7.00
N ASP A 194 -1.56 4.61 -6.40
CA ASP A 194 -2.64 5.29 -7.11
C ASP A 194 -2.16 6.49 -7.93
N TRP A 195 -1.03 7.09 -7.57
CA TRP A 195 -0.47 8.22 -8.31
C TRP A 195 -0.16 7.89 -9.78
N ARG A 196 0.01 6.61 -10.15
CA ARG A 196 0.20 6.19 -11.55
C ARG A 196 -1.02 6.46 -12.42
N LEU A 197 -2.22 6.39 -11.84
CA LEU A 197 -3.48 6.49 -12.56
C LEU A 197 -4.00 7.94 -12.46
N PRO A 198 -4.22 8.67 -13.58
CA PRO A 198 -4.58 10.09 -13.54
C PRO A 198 -5.81 10.42 -12.67
N ASP A 199 -6.86 9.60 -12.75
CA ASP A 199 -8.09 9.81 -11.97
C ASP A 199 -7.88 9.57 -10.49
N ARG A 200 -7.14 8.53 -10.12
CA ARG A 200 -6.81 8.25 -8.72
C ARG A 200 -5.85 9.29 -8.15
N ARG A 201 -4.87 9.74 -8.94
CA ARG A 201 -4.00 10.87 -8.60
C ARG A 201 -4.79 12.13 -8.27
N ARG A 202 -5.87 12.44 -9.01
CA ARG A 202 -6.75 13.59 -8.66
C ARG A 202 -7.40 13.40 -7.29
N ARG A 203 -7.85 12.18 -6.96
CA ARG A 203 -8.44 11.86 -5.65
C ARG A 203 -7.42 11.97 -4.51
N VAL A 204 -6.21 11.44 -4.68
CA VAL A 204 -5.12 11.56 -3.70
C VAL A 204 -4.79 13.03 -3.45
N ARG A 205 -4.60 13.83 -4.50
CA ARG A 205 -4.33 15.28 -4.38
C ARG A 205 -5.44 16.01 -3.63
N ARG A 206 -6.69 15.72 -3.95
CA ARG A 206 -7.84 16.30 -3.24
C ARG A 206 -7.81 15.94 -1.76
N ARG A 207 -7.53 14.68 -1.42
CA ARG A 207 -7.44 14.22 -0.02
C ARG A 207 -6.33 14.94 0.73
N TRP A 208 -5.12 15.00 0.17
CA TRP A 208 -4.00 15.74 0.77
C TRP A 208 -4.33 17.21 0.99
N GLY A 209 -4.98 17.88 0.01
CA GLY A 209 -5.39 19.28 0.15
C GLY A 209 -6.43 19.49 1.26
N LEU A 210 -7.44 18.62 1.33
CA LEU A 210 -8.46 18.68 2.39
C LEU A 210 -7.84 18.45 3.78
N GLU A 211 -6.95 17.48 3.92
CA GLU A 211 -6.23 17.20 5.16
C GLU A 211 -5.28 18.35 5.56
N TYR A 212 -4.57 18.93 4.59
CA TYR A 212 -3.55 19.96 4.84
C TYR A 212 -4.16 21.31 5.22
N TYR A 213 -5.25 21.71 4.58
CA TYR A 213 -5.95 22.97 4.82
C TYR A 213 -7.16 22.84 5.75
N ALA A 214 -7.37 21.66 6.35
CA ALA A 214 -8.41 21.49 7.35
C ALA A 214 -8.20 22.50 8.49
N ARG A 215 -9.13 23.44 8.63
CA ARG A 215 -9.21 24.28 9.82
C ARG A 215 -9.59 23.37 10.98
N LYS A 216 -8.91 23.50 12.12
CA LYS A 216 -9.44 22.90 13.35
C LYS A 216 -10.84 23.47 13.56
N PRO A 217 -11.88 22.66 13.78
CA PRO A 217 -13.13 23.20 14.30
C PRO A 217 -12.79 23.90 15.61
N GLU A 218 -13.21 25.15 15.74
CA GLU A 218 -13.18 25.87 17.00
C GLU A 218 -13.97 25.01 18.01
N PRO A 219 -13.42 24.67 19.18
CA PRO A 219 -14.19 23.93 20.17
C PRO A 219 -15.44 24.75 20.48
N LEU A 220 -16.61 24.12 20.36
CA LEU A 220 -17.85 24.73 20.84
C LEU A 220 -17.66 24.95 22.34
N SER A 221 -17.50 26.23 22.71
CA SER A 221 -17.40 26.70 24.10
C SER A 221 -18.65 26.38 24.90
#